data_AF-A0A3E0R1F8-F1
#
_entry.id   AF-A0A3E0R1F8-F1
#
_cell.length_a   1.000
_cell.length_b   1.000
_cell.length_c   1.000
_cell.angle_alpha   90.00
_cell.angle_beta   90.00
_cell.angle_gamma   90.00
#
_symmetry.space_group_name_H-M   'P 1'
#
loop_
_entity.id
_entity.type
_entity.pdbx_description
1 polymer ?
#
loop_
_entity_poly.entity_id
_entity_poly.type
_entity_poly.pdbx_seq_one_letter_code
_entity_poly.pdbx_strand_id
1 'polypeptide(L)'
;MSRSVFHAVQPDTGRATLDAGRADVPAFALTFDDGPDLVPIERWLKALEDKGARGTFFFTGEWLDRHPRLARRIIARGHELAHHSYHHRRMGEIEDQALFLEEIRLAEIAYQEATGRPAPAFFRFPYLHYRERNLQWLSGIGYVAVGGFDSGDWAGIDAESIAANVAPALESGIVVVHHCNDIARGTPGALPVILDAAAERELKAVVVSDMLRALGRYPGYRSWRLSITVPADGPDLPPEDWRPAGAPEEARRVADESYGWFTAAAAREASGSRAGWRKYFAEPITGPDGITEDRTLLYGRYFADKYWGYVRAAVKDDALHLIDFAFRESQADTLIYLLRWSAETARERGCARIETRRDMRRLERMCRHLGWRTEWILETSN
;
A
#
# COMPACT_ATOMS: atom_id res chain seq x y z
N MET A 1 30.29 -19.12 24.27
CA MET A 1 29.34 -18.19 24.92
C MET A 1 29.64 -16.79 24.40
N SER A 2 28.96 -16.38 23.33
CA SER A 2 29.07 -15.01 22.80
C SER A 2 27.81 -14.27 23.20
N ARG A 3 27.92 -13.34 24.15
CA ARG A 3 26.83 -12.43 24.53
C ARG A 3 26.87 -11.25 23.56
N SER A 4 25.90 -11.17 22.67
CA SER A 4 25.64 -9.95 21.90
C SER A 4 25.12 -8.88 22.87
N VAL A 5 25.89 -7.82 23.03
CA VAL A 5 25.56 -6.67 23.88
C VAL A 5 24.76 -5.69 23.03
N PHE A 6 23.48 -5.49 23.37
CA PHE A 6 22.68 -4.40 22.83
C PHE A 6 23.08 -3.12 23.57
N HIS A 7 23.63 -2.15 22.83
CA HIS A 7 24.01 -0.86 23.41
C HIS A 7 22.77 0.00 23.69
N ALA A 8 22.70 0.51 24.92
CA ALA A 8 21.75 1.51 25.36
C ALA A 8 21.80 2.77 24.47
N VAL A 9 20.63 3.25 24.07
CA VAL A 9 20.43 4.42 23.21
C VAL A 9 20.88 5.70 23.93
N GLN A 10 21.85 6.41 23.35
CA GLN A 10 22.15 7.81 23.70
C GLN A 10 21.21 8.75 22.94
N PRO A 11 20.80 9.89 23.54
CA PRO A 11 19.97 10.87 22.85
C PRO A 11 20.79 11.79 21.95
N ASP A 12 20.21 12.06 20.78
CA ASP A 12 20.34 13.23 19.90
C ASP A 12 21.31 13.22 18.70
N THR A 13 20.84 13.90 17.63
CA THR A 13 21.39 14.21 16.29
C THR A 13 20.99 13.30 15.12
N GLY A 14 19.83 13.59 14.49
CA GLY A 14 19.57 13.28 13.07
C GLY A 14 19.34 11.81 12.66
N ARG A 15 19.35 10.86 13.59
CA ARG A 15 19.05 9.45 13.27
C ARG A 15 17.54 9.22 13.14
N ALA A 16 17.09 8.97 11.91
CA ALA A 16 15.72 8.59 11.58
C ALA A 16 15.44 7.11 11.90
N THR A 17 15.82 6.61 13.09
CA THR A 17 15.48 5.26 13.55
C THR A 17 14.44 5.30 14.67
N LEU A 18 13.51 4.36 14.69
CA LEU A 18 12.65 4.02 15.81
C LEU A 18 13.10 2.65 16.35
N ASP A 19 13.95 2.67 17.38
CA ASP A 19 14.38 1.45 18.07
C ASP A 19 13.49 1.17 19.29
N ALA A 20 13.04 2.23 19.96
CA ALA A 20 12.04 2.22 21.02
C ALA A 20 11.25 3.54 21.03
N GLY A 21 10.01 3.48 21.53
CA GLY A 21 9.14 4.61 21.80
C GLY A 21 9.45 5.30 23.13
N ARG A 22 8.50 6.11 23.60
CA ARG A 22 8.61 6.84 24.87
C ARG A 22 8.42 5.93 26.08
N ALA A 23 9.35 5.99 27.03
CA ALA A 23 9.27 5.25 28.28
C ALA A 23 8.16 5.75 29.23
N ASP A 24 7.72 7.00 29.08
CA ASP A 24 6.67 7.62 29.91
C ASP A 24 5.25 7.48 29.33
N VAL A 25 5.11 6.85 28.16
CA VAL A 25 3.81 6.53 27.55
C VAL A 25 3.58 5.02 27.72
N PRO A 26 2.52 4.57 28.41
CA PRO A 26 2.26 3.16 28.68
C PRO A 26 1.72 2.44 27.44
N ALA A 27 2.56 2.36 26.41
CA ALA A 27 2.22 1.79 25.11
C ALA A 27 3.40 1.02 24.53
N PHE A 28 3.09 -0.01 23.75
CA PHE A 28 4.06 -0.82 23.03
C PHE A 28 3.52 -1.20 21.64
N ALA A 29 4.40 -1.59 20.72
CA ALA A 29 4.01 -2.02 19.38
C ALA A 29 4.31 -3.49 19.13
N LEU A 30 3.31 -4.21 18.63
CA LEU A 30 3.47 -5.53 18.03
C LEU A 30 3.63 -5.38 16.53
N THR A 31 4.72 -5.89 16.00
CA THR A 31 5.06 -5.76 14.58
C THR A 31 5.32 -7.11 13.93
N PHE A 32 4.98 -7.24 12.65
CA PHE A 32 4.95 -8.52 11.94
C PHE A 32 5.50 -8.39 10.52
N ASP A 33 6.58 -9.11 10.22
CA ASP A 33 7.30 -8.98 8.94
C ASP A 33 6.92 -10.05 7.90
N ASP A 34 7.32 -9.79 6.65
CA ASP A 34 7.28 -10.64 5.44
C ASP A 34 5.92 -10.80 4.73
N GLY A 35 4.92 -11.32 5.43
CA GLY A 35 3.62 -11.68 4.87
C GLY A 35 3.48 -13.18 4.56
N PRO A 36 2.37 -13.84 4.94
CA PRO A 36 2.28 -15.29 4.86
C PRO A 36 1.68 -15.74 3.53
N ASP A 37 2.13 -16.89 3.02
CA ASP A 37 1.61 -17.45 1.77
C ASP A 37 0.74 -18.70 2.00
N LEU A 38 1.17 -19.61 2.87
CA LEU A 38 0.48 -20.88 3.11
C LEU A 38 -0.37 -20.85 4.38
N VAL A 39 0.06 -20.09 5.39
CA VAL A 39 -0.70 -19.95 6.64
C VAL A 39 -1.69 -18.78 6.52
N PRO A 40 -2.97 -18.98 6.88
CA PRO A 40 -3.95 -17.90 6.83
C PRO A 40 -3.58 -16.74 7.76
N ILE A 41 -3.48 -15.53 7.20
CA ILE A 41 -3.24 -14.29 7.95
C ILE A 41 -4.32 -14.05 9.02
N GLU A 42 -5.53 -14.58 8.82
CA GLU A 42 -6.63 -14.54 9.78
C GLU A 42 -6.26 -15.06 11.17
N ARG A 43 -5.26 -15.95 11.29
CA ARG A 43 -4.78 -16.43 12.60
C ARG A 43 -4.16 -15.31 13.42
N TRP A 44 -3.31 -14.47 12.82
CA TRP A 44 -2.71 -13.31 13.49
C TRP A 44 -3.76 -12.25 13.81
N LEU A 45 -4.59 -11.92 12.80
CA LEU A 45 -5.60 -10.87 12.95
C LEU A 45 -6.61 -11.22 14.04
N LYS A 46 -7.10 -12.48 14.07
CA LYS A 46 -8.03 -12.94 15.12
C LYS A 46 -7.38 -12.87 16.51
N ALA A 47 -6.14 -13.33 16.66
CA ALA A 47 -5.46 -13.34 17.95
C ALA A 47 -5.24 -11.92 18.52
N LEU A 48 -4.96 -10.93 17.66
CA LEU A 48 -4.90 -9.53 18.06
C LEU A 48 -6.28 -8.99 18.46
N GLU A 49 -7.29 -9.22 17.62
CA GLU A 49 -8.65 -8.69 17.81
C GLU A 49 -9.38 -9.27 19.01
N ASP A 50 -9.18 -10.56 19.31
CA ASP A 50 -9.75 -11.21 20.50
C ASP A 50 -9.32 -10.52 21.81
N LYS A 51 -8.19 -9.79 21.77
CA LYS A 51 -7.65 -9.01 22.88
C LYS A 51 -7.80 -7.49 22.69
N GLY A 52 -8.54 -7.05 21.66
CA GLY A 52 -8.72 -5.63 21.34
C GLY A 52 -7.43 -4.92 20.90
N ALA A 53 -6.42 -5.66 20.46
CA ALA A 53 -5.12 -5.14 20.08
C ALA A 53 -5.05 -4.83 18.58
N ARG A 54 -4.16 -3.90 18.23
CA ARG A 54 -3.75 -3.61 16.85
C ARG A 54 -2.27 -3.95 16.69
N GLY A 55 -1.85 -4.09 15.44
CA GLY A 55 -0.45 -4.39 15.10
C GLY A 55 -0.06 -3.73 13.79
N THR A 56 1.24 -3.63 13.55
CA THR A 56 1.82 -3.11 12.30
C THR A 56 2.43 -4.24 11.51
N PHE A 57 2.00 -4.41 10.26
CA PHE A 57 2.49 -5.43 9.36
C PHE A 57 3.45 -4.79 8.34
N PHE A 58 4.67 -5.31 8.21
CA PHE A 58 5.66 -4.90 7.21
C PHE A 58 5.77 -5.99 6.16
N PHE A 59 5.10 -5.84 5.02
CA PHE A 59 5.06 -6.87 3.99
C PHE A 59 5.87 -6.52 2.77
N THR A 60 6.38 -7.54 2.09
CA THR A 60 7.17 -7.35 0.87
C THR A 60 6.29 -6.84 -0.27
N GLY A 61 6.90 -6.12 -1.22
CA GLY A 61 6.23 -5.70 -2.45
C GLY A 61 5.67 -6.89 -3.24
N GLU A 62 6.42 -8.00 -3.31
CA GLU A 62 5.95 -9.24 -3.94
C GLU A 62 4.71 -9.83 -3.26
N TRP A 63 4.61 -9.75 -1.93
CA TRP A 63 3.42 -10.19 -1.20
C TRP A 63 2.23 -9.26 -1.51
N LEU A 64 2.45 -7.95 -1.52
CA LEU A 64 1.42 -6.95 -1.83
C LEU A 64 0.83 -7.14 -3.23
N ASP A 65 1.65 -7.50 -4.21
CA ASP A 65 1.24 -7.80 -5.58
C ASP A 65 0.38 -9.06 -5.67
N ARG A 66 0.74 -10.10 -4.93
CA ARG A 66 0.01 -11.38 -4.93
C ARG A 66 -1.28 -11.31 -4.13
N HIS A 67 -1.29 -10.53 -3.05
CA HIS A 67 -2.36 -10.53 -2.04
C HIS A 67 -3.02 -9.16 -1.81
N PRO A 68 -3.37 -8.37 -2.85
CA PRO A 68 -3.87 -7.01 -2.67
C PRO A 68 -5.23 -6.96 -1.94
N ARG A 69 -6.02 -8.05 -2.02
CA ARG A 69 -7.28 -8.18 -1.24
C ARG A 69 -7.03 -8.35 0.25
N LEU A 70 -5.99 -9.09 0.63
CA LEU A 70 -5.62 -9.27 2.03
C LEU A 70 -5.01 -7.99 2.59
N ALA A 71 -4.13 -7.31 1.84
CA ALA A 71 -3.59 -6.00 2.22
C ALA A 71 -4.70 -5.01 2.63
N ARG A 72 -5.74 -4.86 1.81
CA ARG A 72 -6.90 -4.01 2.14
C ARG A 72 -7.69 -4.50 3.34
N ARG A 73 -7.85 -5.82 3.49
CA ARG A 73 -8.57 -6.41 4.64
C ARG A 73 -7.87 -6.11 5.96
N ILE A 74 -6.54 -6.15 5.99
CA ILE A 74 -5.73 -5.79 7.18
C ILE A 74 -6.02 -4.34 7.58
N ILE A 75 -5.93 -3.41 6.62
CA ILE A 75 -6.20 -1.98 6.85
C ILE A 75 -7.64 -1.77 7.33
N ALA A 76 -8.63 -2.39 6.67
CA ALA A 76 -10.04 -2.25 7.01
C ALA A 76 -10.39 -2.80 8.41
N ARG A 77 -9.57 -3.71 8.96
CA ARG A 77 -9.68 -4.23 10.32
C ARG A 77 -8.95 -3.37 11.36
N GLY A 78 -8.40 -2.23 10.96
CA GLY A 78 -7.79 -1.24 11.86
C GLY A 78 -6.31 -1.49 12.16
N HIS A 79 -5.68 -2.49 11.53
CA HIS A 79 -4.24 -2.70 11.62
C HIS A 79 -3.49 -1.75 10.70
N GLU A 80 -2.21 -1.53 11.00
CA GLU A 80 -1.32 -0.74 10.16
C GLU A 80 -0.55 -1.63 9.20
N LEU A 81 -0.32 -1.14 7.98
CA LEU A 81 0.45 -1.82 6.96
C LEU A 81 1.50 -0.85 6.40
N ALA A 82 2.74 -1.32 6.34
CA ALA A 82 3.88 -0.69 5.69
C ALA A 82 4.63 -1.72 4.84
N HIS A 83 5.64 -1.29 4.08
CA HIS A 83 6.40 -2.20 3.22
C HIS A 83 7.74 -2.61 3.84
N HIS A 84 8.22 -3.78 3.41
CA HIS A 84 9.44 -4.43 3.88
C HIS A 84 10.42 -4.69 2.72
N SER A 85 10.61 -3.70 1.85
CA SER A 85 11.28 -3.80 0.53
C SER A 85 10.48 -4.63 -0.47
N TYR A 86 10.90 -4.67 -1.73
CA TYR A 86 10.15 -5.40 -2.73
C TYR A 86 10.47 -6.89 -2.70
N HIS A 87 11.76 -7.26 -2.78
CA HIS A 87 12.22 -8.65 -2.90
C HIS A 87 12.81 -9.25 -1.61
N HIS A 88 12.71 -8.55 -0.47
CA HIS A 88 13.29 -9.01 0.80
C HIS A 88 14.82 -9.26 0.74
N ARG A 89 15.54 -8.43 -0.02
CA ARG A 89 17.01 -8.52 -0.13
C ARG A 89 17.66 -8.15 1.20
N ARG A 90 18.89 -8.63 1.44
CA ARG A 90 19.77 -8.08 2.48
C ARG A 90 20.17 -6.66 2.11
N MET A 91 19.31 -5.70 2.40
CA MET A 91 19.44 -4.30 1.97
C MET A 91 20.77 -3.66 2.40
N GLY A 92 21.32 -4.04 3.58
CA GLY A 92 22.64 -3.61 4.03
C GLY A 92 23.82 -4.07 3.17
N GLU A 93 23.65 -5.11 2.35
CA GLU A 93 24.66 -5.62 1.41
C GLU A 93 24.62 -4.90 0.06
N ILE A 94 23.55 -4.16 -0.23
CA ILE A 94 23.44 -3.39 -1.47
C ILE A 94 24.43 -2.21 -1.43
N GLU A 95 25.31 -2.17 -2.41
CA GLU A 95 26.35 -1.13 -2.58
C GLU A 95 25.91 -0.04 -3.56
N ASP A 96 25.06 -0.38 -4.52
CA ASP A 96 24.51 0.54 -5.50
C ASP A 96 23.26 1.25 -4.94
N GLN A 97 23.36 2.58 -4.79
CA GLN A 97 22.26 3.40 -4.31
C GLN A 97 21.04 3.34 -5.24
N ALA A 98 21.23 3.20 -6.55
CA ALA A 98 20.13 3.13 -7.50
C ALA A 98 19.30 1.86 -7.26
N LEU A 99 19.95 0.71 -7.10
CA LEU A 99 19.28 -0.55 -6.77
C LEU A 99 18.59 -0.50 -5.40
N PHE A 100 19.23 0.12 -4.40
CA PHE A 100 18.61 0.31 -3.08
C PHE A 100 17.31 1.11 -3.17
N LEU A 101 17.33 2.24 -3.88
CA LEU A 101 16.17 3.10 -4.05
C LEU A 101 15.10 2.46 -4.95
N GLU A 102 15.50 1.61 -5.89
CA GLU A 102 14.59 0.82 -6.73
C GLU A 102 13.77 -0.18 -5.89
N GLU A 103 14.41 -0.92 -4.96
CA GLU A 103 13.70 -1.82 -4.05
C GLU A 103 12.63 -1.10 -3.21
N ILE A 104 12.92 0.11 -2.74
CA ILE A 104 11.98 0.94 -1.99
C ILE A 104 10.85 1.44 -2.91
N ARG A 105 11.20 2.00 -4.07
CA ARG A 105 10.24 2.53 -5.04
C ARG A 105 9.26 1.45 -5.53
N LEU A 106 9.76 0.26 -5.87
CA LEU A 106 8.91 -0.85 -6.30
C LEU A 106 7.93 -1.26 -5.19
N ALA A 107 8.38 -1.30 -3.94
CA ALA A 107 7.54 -1.61 -2.79
C ALA A 107 6.48 -0.54 -2.52
N GLU A 108 6.81 0.75 -2.68
CA GLU A 108 5.85 1.86 -2.61
C GLU A 108 4.77 1.75 -3.67
N ILE A 109 5.16 1.44 -4.92
CA ILE A 109 4.21 1.27 -6.03
C ILE A 109 3.32 0.04 -5.79
N ALA A 110 3.89 -1.08 -5.35
CA ALA A 110 3.12 -2.28 -4.99
C ALA A 110 2.14 -2.00 -3.86
N TYR A 111 2.56 -1.28 -2.82
CA TYR A 111 1.69 -0.83 -1.74
C TYR A 111 0.53 0.01 -2.26
N GLN A 112 0.82 1.02 -3.09
CA GLN A 112 -0.20 1.91 -3.62
C GLN A 112 -1.20 1.18 -4.53
N GLU A 113 -0.72 0.31 -5.43
CA GLU A 113 -1.60 -0.47 -6.29
C GLU A 113 -2.43 -1.49 -5.49
N ALA A 114 -1.86 -2.08 -4.44
CA ALA A 114 -2.56 -3.05 -3.58
C ALA A 114 -3.61 -2.37 -2.70
N THR A 115 -3.29 -1.23 -2.10
CA THR A 115 -4.12 -0.59 -1.05
C THR A 115 -4.97 0.55 -1.57
N GLY A 116 -4.61 1.17 -2.69
CA GLY A 116 -5.17 2.44 -3.16
C GLY A 116 -4.77 3.65 -2.31
N ARG A 117 -3.78 3.50 -1.42
CA ARG A 117 -3.33 4.52 -0.45
C ARG A 117 -1.84 4.82 -0.66
N PRO A 118 -1.37 6.02 -0.34
CA PRO A 118 0.06 6.31 -0.40
C PRO A 118 0.82 5.51 0.68
N ALA A 119 2.05 5.10 0.38
CA ALA A 119 2.86 4.30 1.28
C ALA A 119 3.35 5.16 2.47
N PRO A 120 3.24 4.69 3.71
CA PRO A 120 3.80 5.40 4.85
C PRO A 120 5.33 5.43 4.78
N ALA A 121 5.94 6.58 5.12
CA ALA A 121 7.39 6.79 5.10
C ALA A 121 8.07 6.27 6.38
N PHE A 122 7.76 5.02 6.75
CA PHE A 122 8.54 4.25 7.70
C PHE A 122 8.69 2.82 7.19
N PHE A 123 9.84 2.21 7.49
CA PHE A 123 10.31 1.01 6.82
C PHE A 123 11.12 0.17 7.78
N ARG A 124 11.00 -1.15 7.70
CA ARG A 124 11.92 -2.06 8.37
C ARG A 124 12.86 -2.68 7.36
N PHE A 125 14.14 -2.75 7.69
CA PHE A 125 15.13 -3.45 6.88
C PHE A 125 14.95 -4.97 7.02
N PRO A 126 14.87 -5.73 5.92
CA PRO A 126 14.98 -7.19 5.96
C PRO A 126 16.17 -7.64 6.80
N TYR A 127 15.96 -8.66 7.64
CA TYR A 127 16.94 -9.17 8.60
C TYR A 127 17.45 -8.14 9.63
N LEU A 128 16.76 -7.00 9.78
CA LEU A 128 17.26 -5.80 10.48
C LEU A 128 18.68 -5.39 10.02
N HIS A 129 19.04 -5.74 8.78
CA HIS A 129 20.40 -5.64 8.29
C HIS A 129 20.59 -4.40 7.40
N TYR A 130 21.32 -3.42 7.94
CA TYR A 130 21.70 -2.20 7.23
C TYR A 130 23.08 -1.71 7.67
N ARG A 131 23.69 -0.88 6.84
CA ARG A 131 24.88 -0.08 7.18
C ARG A 131 24.49 1.39 7.25
N GLU A 132 25.37 2.21 7.83
CA GLU A 132 25.17 3.66 7.95
C GLU A 132 24.80 4.32 6.61
N ARG A 133 25.47 3.92 5.52
CA ARG A 133 25.15 4.42 4.16
C ARG A 133 23.69 4.16 3.75
N ASN A 134 23.15 2.99 4.08
CA ASN A 134 21.78 2.63 3.74
C ASN A 134 20.77 3.44 4.56
N LEU A 135 21.06 3.70 5.85
CA LEU A 135 20.26 4.62 6.67
C LEU A 135 20.29 6.05 6.14
N GLN A 136 21.44 6.53 5.68
CA GLN A 136 21.57 7.86 5.09
C GLN A 136 20.74 7.99 3.80
N TRP A 137 20.78 6.98 2.92
CA TRP A 137 19.96 6.99 1.71
C TRP A 137 18.46 6.93 2.03
N LEU A 138 18.07 6.08 2.97
CA LEU A 138 16.68 5.93 3.40
C LEU A 138 16.14 7.23 4.06
N SER A 139 16.90 7.81 4.99
CA SER A 139 16.53 9.07 5.64
C SER A 139 16.54 10.25 4.66
N GLY A 140 17.44 10.25 3.68
CA GLY A 140 17.50 11.26 2.61
C GLY A 140 16.24 11.31 1.73
N ILE A 141 15.45 10.23 1.69
CA ILE A 141 14.13 10.19 1.03
C ILE A 141 12.96 10.29 2.02
N GLY A 142 13.22 10.70 3.26
CA GLY A 142 12.21 11.02 4.28
C GLY A 142 11.67 9.81 5.06
N TYR A 143 12.30 8.64 4.96
CA TYR A 143 11.87 7.46 5.72
C TYR A 143 12.44 7.41 7.12
N VAL A 144 11.66 6.81 8.03
CA VAL A 144 12.12 6.35 9.34
C VAL A 144 12.35 4.84 9.31
N ALA A 145 13.55 4.40 9.68
CA ALA A 145 13.86 2.98 9.86
C ALA A 145 13.28 2.47 11.19
N VAL A 146 12.58 1.34 11.20
CA VAL A 146 11.94 0.77 12.39
C VAL A 146 12.68 -0.49 12.82
N GLY A 147 13.32 -0.43 13.99
CA GLY A 147 13.93 -1.57 14.68
C GLY A 147 12.96 -2.25 15.65
N GLY A 148 13.52 -2.99 16.61
CA GLY A 148 12.77 -3.57 17.72
C GLY A 148 13.46 -4.76 18.39
N PHE A 149 12.79 -5.28 19.42
CA PHE A 149 13.16 -6.49 20.17
C PHE A 149 12.72 -7.74 19.42
N ASP A 150 13.64 -8.66 19.14
CA ASP A 150 13.36 -9.91 18.40
C ASP A 150 12.66 -10.95 19.29
N SER A 151 11.48 -11.39 18.87
CA SER A 151 10.73 -12.46 19.55
C SER A 151 11.37 -13.86 19.39
N GLY A 152 12.21 -14.03 18.37
CA GLY A 152 12.85 -15.30 18.02
C GLY A 152 11.94 -16.26 17.24
N ASP A 153 10.74 -15.85 16.82
CA ASP A 153 9.78 -16.71 16.13
C ASP A 153 10.25 -17.22 14.75
N TRP A 154 11.20 -16.52 14.13
CA TRP A 154 11.88 -16.93 12.90
C TRP A 154 12.63 -18.26 13.03
N ALA A 155 12.93 -18.71 14.26
CA ALA A 155 13.51 -20.03 14.50
C ALA A 155 12.48 -21.19 14.41
N GLY A 156 11.20 -20.88 14.17
CA GLY A 156 10.13 -21.88 14.09
C GLY A 156 9.74 -22.48 15.43
N ILE A 157 10.01 -21.75 16.52
CA ILE A 157 9.70 -22.15 17.90
C ILE A 157 8.19 -22.10 18.20
N ASP A 158 7.78 -22.79 19.27
CA ASP A 158 6.39 -22.85 19.70
C ASP A 158 5.89 -21.55 20.37
N ALA A 159 4.58 -21.47 20.57
CA ALA A 159 3.91 -20.28 21.10
C ALA A 159 4.40 -19.93 22.52
N GLU A 160 4.61 -20.96 23.34
CA GLU A 160 5.06 -20.87 24.72
C GLU A 160 6.47 -20.27 24.78
N SER A 161 7.39 -20.71 23.91
CA SER A 161 8.75 -20.18 23.84
C SER A 161 8.78 -18.73 23.36
N ILE A 162 7.95 -18.38 22.36
CA ILE A 162 7.83 -16.98 21.89
C ILE A 162 7.33 -16.09 23.02
N ALA A 163 6.27 -16.50 23.73
CA ALA A 163 5.73 -15.75 24.85
C ALA A 163 6.75 -15.63 26.00
N ALA A 164 7.52 -16.69 26.28
CA ALA A 164 8.57 -16.67 27.30
C ALA A 164 9.72 -15.71 26.97
N ASN A 165 10.01 -15.48 25.69
CA ASN A 165 10.98 -14.49 25.25
C ASN A 165 10.43 -13.05 25.40
N VAL A 166 9.18 -12.82 24.99
CA VAL A 166 8.62 -11.47 24.86
C VAL A 166 8.04 -10.95 26.17
N ALA A 167 7.24 -11.74 26.90
CA ALA A 167 6.50 -11.26 28.07
C ALA A 167 7.39 -10.64 29.16
N PRO A 168 8.59 -11.18 29.49
CA PRO A 168 9.48 -10.56 30.47
C PRO A 168 10.10 -9.25 29.99
N ALA A 169 10.22 -9.04 28.68
CA ALA A 169 10.84 -7.85 28.08
C ALA A 169 9.85 -6.68 27.92
N LEU A 170 8.55 -6.89 28.16
CA LEU A 170 7.53 -5.85 27.97
C LEU A 170 7.74 -4.66 28.90
N GLU A 171 7.97 -3.49 28.28
CA GLU A 171 8.05 -2.19 28.93
C GLU A 171 7.47 -1.08 28.01
N SER A 172 7.19 0.08 28.58
CA SER A 172 6.75 1.25 27.82
C SER A 172 7.75 1.60 26.72
N GLY A 173 7.26 1.77 25.49
CA GLY A 173 8.08 2.10 24.34
C GLY A 173 8.58 0.89 23.55
N ILE A 174 8.47 -0.35 24.04
CA ILE A 174 9.01 -1.49 23.30
C ILE A 174 8.31 -1.69 21.96
N VAL A 175 9.09 -1.99 20.92
CA VAL A 175 8.62 -2.44 19.60
C VAL A 175 9.07 -3.88 19.46
N VAL A 176 8.13 -4.83 19.35
CA VAL A 176 8.44 -6.26 19.30
C VAL A 176 8.33 -6.77 17.87
N VAL A 177 9.42 -7.35 17.37
CA VAL A 177 9.54 -7.94 16.03
C VAL A 177 9.09 -9.40 16.07
N HIS A 178 8.05 -9.68 15.30
CA HIS A 178 7.60 -11.02 14.96
C HIS A 178 7.57 -11.13 13.43
N HIS A 179 7.31 -12.33 12.94
CA HIS A 179 7.04 -12.59 11.54
C HIS A 179 5.59 -13.04 11.36
N CYS A 180 5.04 -12.73 10.19
CA CYS A 180 3.78 -13.27 9.72
C CYS A 180 4.09 -14.06 8.45
N ASN A 181 4.74 -15.21 8.60
CA ASN A 181 5.12 -16.07 7.49
C ASN A 181 4.94 -17.55 7.86
N ASP A 182 5.29 -18.45 6.95
CA ASP A 182 5.05 -19.89 7.12
C ASP A 182 5.98 -20.56 8.15
N ILE A 183 7.03 -19.87 8.60
CA ILE A 183 7.96 -20.32 9.64
C ILE A 183 7.39 -19.98 11.03
N ALA A 184 6.85 -18.77 11.20
CA ALA A 184 6.34 -18.23 12.46
C ALA A 184 4.93 -18.76 12.85
N ARG A 185 4.71 -20.07 12.76
CA ARG A 185 3.39 -20.70 13.00
C ARG A 185 2.92 -20.62 14.46
N GLY A 186 3.87 -20.46 15.39
CA GLY A 186 3.63 -20.31 16.83
C GLY A 186 3.15 -18.91 17.20
N THR A 187 3.50 -17.88 16.42
CA THR A 187 3.23 -16.47 16.75
C THR A 187 1.78 -16.18 17.07
N PRO A 188 0.77 -16.62 16.29
CA PRO A 188 -0.64 -16.42 16.65
C PRO A 188 -1.04 -16.97 18.03
N GLY A 189 -0.44 -18.09 18.45
CA GLY A 189 -0.71 -18.70 19.75
C GLY A 189 -0.02 -17.98 20.91
N ALA A 190 1.08 -17.28 20.65
CA ALA A 190 1.82 -16.51 21.66
C ALA A 190 1.13 -15.18 22.00
N LEU A 191 0.44 -14.57 21.02
CA LEU A 191 -0.15 -13.24 21.15
C LEU A 191 -1.11 -13.09 22.35
N PRO A 192 -2.03 -14.02 22.65
CA PRO A 192 -2.88 -13.91 23.82
C PRO A 192 -2.10 -13.79 25.13
N VAL A 193 -1.04 -14.59 25.30
CA VAL A 193 -0.19 -14.58 26.52
C VAL A 193 0.60 -13.28 26.62
N ILE A 194 1.17 -12.81 25.51
CA ILE A 194 1.90 -11.55 25.45
C ILE A 194 0.98 -10.38 25.79
N LEU A 195 -0.25 -10.37 25.26
CA LEU A 195 -1.22 -9.31 25.49
C LEU A 195 -1.79 -9.32 26.91
N ASP A 196 -1.98 -10.49 27.52
CA ASP A 196 -2.36 -10.59 28.93
C ASP A 196 -1.25 -10.06 29.84
N ALA A 197 0.00 -10.43 29.57
CA ALA A 197 1.16 -9.91 30.30
C ALA A 197 1.34 -8.39 30.12
N ALA A 198 1.01 -7.83 28.95
CA ALA A 198 1.00 -6.39 28.72
C ALA A 198 -0.11 -5.69 29.53
N ALA A 199 -1.31 -6.28 29.57
CA ALA A 199 -2.43 -5.74 30.32
C ALA A 199 -2.17 -5.68 31.82
N GLU A 200 -1.52 -6.71 32.38
CA GLU A 200 -1.06 -6.72 33.79
C GLU A 200 -0.08 -5.59 34.12
N ARG A 201 0.64 -5.09 33.11
CA ARG A 201 1.58 -3.96 33.21
C ARG A 201 0.96 -2.63 32.77
N GLU A 202 -0.35 -2.60 32.52
CA GLU A 202 -1.08 -1.44 32.01
C GLU A 202 -0.55 -0.90 30.67
N LEU A 203 0.13 -1.76 29.88
CA LEU A 203 0.68 -1.41 28.57
C LEU A 203 -0.36 -1.60 27.47
N LYS A 204 -0.59 -0.55 26.69
CA LYS A 204 -1.51 -0.59 25.54
C LYS A 204 -0.79 -0.96 24.24
N ALA A 205 -1.28 -1.99 23.55
CA ALA A 205 -0.82 -2.30 22.20
C ALA A 205 -1.27 -1.22 21.21
N VAL A 206 -0.31 -0.58 20.54
CA VAL A 206 -0.54 0.46 19.52
C VAL A 206 0.24 0.13 18.24
N VAL A 207 -0.03 0.89 17.18
CA VAL A 207 0.68 0.76 15.90
C VAL A 207 1.93 1.64 15.88
N VAL A 208 2.88 1.36 14.99
CA VAL A 208 4.15 2.09 14.86
C VAL A 208 3.95 3.58 14.63
N SER A 209 2.95 4.00 13.83
CA SER A 209 2.66 5.44 13.70
C SER A 209 2.29 6.11 15.03
N ASP A 210 1.60 5.42 15.94
CA ASP A 210 1.26 5.98 17.25
C ASP A 210 2.54 6.14 18.10
N MET A 211 3.49 5.19 18.01
CA MET A 211 4.80 5.28 18.67
C MET A 211 5.63 6.46 18.15
N LEU A 212 5.64 6.66 16.81
CA LEU A 212 6.32 7.79 16.18
C LEU A 212 5.69 9.12 16.60
N ARG A 213 4.36 9.23 16.59
CA ARG A 213 3.67 10.46 17.03
C ARG A 213 3.94 10.80 18.48
N ALA A 214 4.03 9.80 19.37
CA ALA A 214 4.40 10.02 20.76
C ALA A 214 5.79 10.66 20.90
N LEU A 215 6.73 10.31 20.02
CA LEU A 215 8.07 10.92 19.91
C LEU A 215 8.08 12.29 19.19
N GLY A 216 6.92 12.82 18.80
CA GLY A 216 6.82 14.04 18.00
C GLY A 216 7.27 13.87 16.54
N ARG A 217 7.33 12.63 16.05
CA ARG A 217 7.72 12.29 14.68
C ARG A 217 6.49 11.93 13.86
N TYR A 218 6.32 12.59 12.73
CA TYR A 218 5.18 12.38 11.83
C TYR A 218 5.76 11.90 10.49
N PRO A 219 5.90 10.58 10.28
CA PRO A 219 6.36 10.07 9.00
C PRO A 219 5.36 10.49 7.92
N GLY A 220 5.88 11.08 6.85
CA GLY A 220 5.06 11.45 5.71
C GLY A 220 4.51 10.24 4.97
N TYR A 221 3.83 10.50 3.86
CA TYR A 221 3.35 9.49 2.93
C TYR A 221 3.92 9.75 1.54
N ARG A 222 4.16 8.66 0.82
CA ARG A 222 4.78 8.66 -0.51
C ARG A 222 3.82 8.06 -1.51
N SER A 223 3.44 8.86 -2.51
CA SER A 223 2.52 8.46 -3.57
C SER A 223 3.19 8.61 -4.92
N TRP A 224 2.92 7.67 -5.81
CA TRP A 224 3.39 7.71 -7.19
C TRP A 224 2.24 7.99 -8.15
N ARG A 225 2.55 8.69 -9.23
CA ARG A 225 1.65 8.94 -10.35
C ARG A 225 2.41 8.64 -11.63
N LEU A 226 1.77 7.93 -12.55
CA LEU A 226 2.26 7.77 -13.91
C LEU A 226 1.74 8.95 -14.74
N SER A 227 2.65 9.67 -15.37
CA SER A 227 2.39 10.71 -16.37
C SER A 227 2.74 10.15 -17.74
N ILE A 228 1.81 10.25 -18.68
CA ILE A 228 1.94 9.78 -20.06
C ILE A 228 1.87 11.00 -20.96
N THR A 229 2.89 11.21 -21.80
CA THR A 229 2.82 12.26 -22.82
C THR A 229 1.77 11.88 -23.86
N VAL A 230 0.84 12.79 -24.13
CA VAL A 230 -0.17 12.57 -25.16
C VAL A 230 0.53 12.44 -26.52
N PRO A 231 0.33 11.33 -27.26
CA PRO A 231 0.94 11.15 -28.56
C PRO A 231 0.37 12.15 -29.58
N ALA A 232 1.22 12.63 -30.50
CA ALA A 232 0.82 13.59 -31.54
C ALA A 232 -0.18 12.97 -32.53
N ASP A 233 0.07 11.71 -32.89
CA ASP A 233 -0.80 10.93 -33.77
C ASP A 233 -1.65 9.96 -32.94
N GLY A 234 -2.92 9.82 -33.34
CA GLY A 234 -3.78 8.79 -32.79
C GLY A 234 -3.32 7.39 -33.23
N PRO A 235 -3.53 6.35 -32.42
CA PRO A 235 -3.29 4.98 -32.86
C PRO A 235 -4.15 4.63 -34.08
N ASP A 236 -3.58 4.01 -35.11
CA ASP A 236 -4.23 3.66 -36.39
C ASP A 236 -5.18 2.45 -36.25
N LEU A 237 -6.26 2.64 -35.49
CA LEU A 237 -7.21 1.60 -35.10
C LEU A 237 -8.66 2.15 -35.16
N PRO A 238 -9.66 1.33 -35.55
CA PRO A 238 -11.03 1.79 -35.72
C PRO A 238 -11.62 2.33 -34.41
N PRO A 239 -12.57 3.28 -34.49
CA PRO A 239 -13.21 3.87 -33.34
C PRO A 239 -13.91 2.79 -32.51
N GLU A 240 -13.65 2.82 -31.22
CA GLU A 240 -14.24 1.88 -30.28
C GLU A 240 -15.39 2.54 -29.55
N ASP A 241 -16.49 1.81 -29.39
CA ASP A 241 -17.81 2.21 -28.88
C ASP A 241 -17.81 2.74 -27.42
N TRP A 242 -16.99 3.74 -27.12
CA TRP A 242 -17.04 4.52 -25.89
C TRP A 242 -18.21 5.48 -25.95
N ARG A 243 -19.10 5.40 -24.96
CA ARG A 243 -20.31 6.21 -24.88
C ARG A 243 -20.30 7.05 -23.62
N PRO A 244 -20.72 8.33 -23.68
CA PRO A 244 -20.94 9.11 -22.48
C PRO A 244 -21.91 8.39 -21.54
N ALA A 245 -21.53 8.28 -20.28
CA ALA A 245 -22.31 7.63 -19.24
C ALA A 245 -22.52 8.55 -18.02
N GLY A 246 -22.27 9.85 -18.17
CA GLY A 246 -22.45 10.86 -17.13
C GLY A 246 -23.90 11.05 -16.66
N ALA A 247 -24.87 10.81 -17.55
CA ALA A 247 -26.30 10.91 -17.25
C ALA A 247 -26.72 9.89 -16.17
N PRO A 248 -27.63 10.24 -15.24
CA PRO A 248 -27.97 9.36 -14.11
C PRO A 248 -28.41 7.94 -14.49
N GLU A 249 -29.20 7.80 -15.56
CA GLU A 249 -29.69 6.50 -16.03
C GLU A 249 -28.55 5.62 -16.59
N GLU A 250 -27.70 6.19 -17.45
CA GLU A 250 -26.55 5.48 -18.02
C GLU A 250 -25.50 5.16 -16.94
N ALA A 251 -25.21 6.09 -16.02
CA ALA A 251 -24.31 5.84 -14.90
C ALA A 251 -24.80 4.67 -14.03
N ARG A 252 -26.11 4.60 -13.78
CA ARG A 252 -26.73 3.49 -13.05
C ARG A 252 -26.61 2.17 -13.81
N ARG A 253 -26.79 2.19 -15.14
CA ARG A 253 -26.62 1.00 -15.98
C ARG A 253 -25.17 0.50 -15.97
N VAL A 254 -24.20 1.41 -16.14
CA VAL A 254 -22.76 1.09 -15.99
C VAL A 254 -22.49 0.51 -14.60
N ALA A 255 -23.03 1.09 -13.53
CA ALA A 255 -22.88 0.54 -12.18
C ALA A 255 -23.43 -0.89 -12.07
N ASP A 256 -24.63 -1.15 -12.60
CA ASP A 256 -25.28 -2.46 -12.50
C ASP A 256 -24.55 -3.57 -13.25
N GLU A 257 -23.99 -3.24 -14.42
CA GLU A 257 -23.23 -4.16 -15.27
C GLU A 257 -21.77 -4.31 -14.81
N SER A 258 -21.21 -3.29 -14.17
CA SER A 258 -19.84 -3.31 -13.62
C SER A 258 -19.73 -3.87 -12.20
N TYR A 259 -20.86 -4.16 -11.55
CA TYR A 259 -20.85 -4.77 -10.23
C TYR A 259 -20.13 -6.12 -10.25
N GLY A 260 -19.00 -6.20 -9.55
CA GLY A 260 -18.17 -7.41 -9.49
C GLY A 260 -17.02 -7.45 -10.49
N TRP A 261 -16.87 -6.42 -11.34
CA TRP A 261 -15.62 -6.22 -12.08
C TRP A 261 -14.48 -5.94 -11.08
N PHE A 262 -13.27 -6.36 -11.42
CA PHE A 262 -12.12 -6.20 -10.54
C PHE A 262 -11.73 -4.71 -10.45
N THR A 263 -12.25 -4.02 -9.44
CA THR A 263 -11.92 -2.62 -9.13
C THR A 263 -10.98 -2.54 -7.92
N ALA A 264 -10.04 -1.58 -7.97
CA ALA A 264 -9.18 -1.24 -6.83
C ALA A 264 -9.98 -0.58 -5.68
N ALA A 265 -9.32 -0.43 -4.53
CA ALA A 265 -9.84 -0.21 -3.18
C ALA A 265 -11.02 0.77 -2.99
N ALA A 266 -11.00 1.94 -3.65
CA ALA A 266 -11.96 3.02 -3.37
C ALA A 266 -13.42 2.62 -3.67
N ALA A 267 -13.61 1.78 -4.68
CA ALA A 267 -14.89 1.20 -5.06
C ALA A 267 -15.47 0.29 -3.97
N ARG A 268 -14.64 -0.56 -3.36
CA ARG A 268 -15.12 -1.65 -2.48
C ARG A 268 -15.38 -1.23 -1.04
N GLU A 269 -14.60 -0.29 -0.50
CA GLU A 269 -14.87 0.26 0.83
C GLU A 269 -16.15 1.12 0.84
N ALA A 270 -16.45 1.81 -0.26
CA ALA A 270 -17.71 2.54 -0.43
C ALA A 270 -18.91 1.60 -0.76
N SER A 271 -18.67 0.41 -1.31
CA SER A 271 -19.73 -0.48 -1.78
C SER A 271 -19.51 -1.98 -1.57
N GLY A 272 -19.54 -2.42 -0.31
CA GLY A 272 -19.71 -3.85 -0.01
C GLY A 272 -21.04 -4.45 -0.53
N SER A 273 -21.94 -3.61 -1.05
CA SER A 273 -23.23 -3.99 -1.62
C SER A 273 -23.47 -3.35 -2.99
N ARG A 274 -24.33 -3.98 -3.80
CA ARG A 274 -24.77 -3.42 -5.09
C ARG A 274 -25.41 -2.04 -4.96
N ALA A 275 -26.10 -1.78 -3.85
CA ALA A 275 -26.69 -0.47 -3.56
C ALA A 275 -25.62 0.60 -3.31
N GLY A 276 -24.58 0.27 -2.54
CA GLY A 276 -23.42 1.17 -2.38
C GLY A 276 -22.74 1.45 -3.73
N TRP A 277 -22.70 0.46 -4.63
CA TRP A 277 -22.01 0.60 -5.90
C TRP A 277 -22.76 1.54 -6.84
N ARG A 278 -24.08 1.45 -6.85
CA ARG A 278 -24.94 2.44 -7.51
C ARG A 278 -24.74 3.84 -6.94
N LYS A 279 -24.64 3.98 -5.62
CA LYS A 279 -24.37 5.28 -4.97
C LYS A 279 -23.02 5.85 -5.42
N TYR A 280 -21.98 5.01 -5.48
CA TYR A 280 -20.65 5.40 -5.94
C TYR A 280 -20.64 5.95 -7.38
N PHE A 281 -21.51 5.45 -8.27
CA PHE A 281 -21.68 5.96 -9.64
C PHE A 281 -22.66 7.13 -9.75
N ALA A 282 -23.50 7.35 -8.74
CA ALA A 282 -24.48 8.43 -8.76
C ALA A 282 -23.85 9.81 -8.51
N GLU A 283 -22.74 9.87 -7.80
CA GLU A 283 -22.06 11.10 -7.40
C GLU A 283 -20.65 11.18 -8.01
N PRO A 284 -20.13 12.39 -8.30
CA PRO A 284 -18.73 12.59 -8.65
C PRO A 284 -17.80 12.04 -7.57
N ILE A 285 -16.66 11.46 -7.98
CA ILE A 285 -15.62 11.01 -7.04
C ILE A 285 -14.44 11.97 -7.02
N THR A 286 -13.80 12.09 -5.86
CA THR A 286 -12.56 12.86 -5.70
C THR A 286 -11.40 11.89 -5.49
N GLY A 287 -10.38 12.01 -6.34
CA GLY A 287 -9.14 11.25 -6.22
C GLY A 287 -8.30 11.69 -5.00
N PRO A 288 -7.26 10.92 -4.63
CA PRO A 288 -6.39 11.23 -3.49
C PRO A 288 -5.66 12.57 -3.58
N ASP A 289 -5.52 13.13 -4.78
CA ASP A 289 -4.94 14.45 -5.08
C ASP A 289 -5.95 15.61 -5.00
N GLY A 290 -7.17 15.33 -4.53
CA GLY A 290 -8.24 16.32 -4.47
C GLY A 290 -8.86 16.64 -5.84
N ILE A 291 -8.52 15.88 -6.88
CA ILE A 291 -9.07 16.07 -8.22
C ILE A 291 -10.45 15.41 -8.28
N THR A 292 -11.47 16.21 -8.53
CA THR A 292 -12.86 15.74 -8.60
C THR A 292 -13.23 15.42 -10.03
N GLU A 293 -13.87 14.27 -10.24
CA GLU A 293 -14.38 13.79 -11.51
C GLU A 293 -15.24 14.84 -12.22
N ASP A 294 -14.97 15.04 -13.51
CA ASP A 294 -15.88 15.70 -14.41
C ASP A 294 -16.90 14.66 -14.90
N ARG A 295 -18.17 14.84 -14.53
CA ARG A 295 -19.24 13.92 -14.93
C ARG A 295 -19.43 13.81 -16.43
N THR A 296 -19.01 14.80 -17.21
CA THR A 296 -19.00 14.71 -18.67
C THR A 296 -17.94 13.75 -19.20
N LEU A 297 -16.98 13.33 -18.36
CA LEU A 297 -15.90 12.39 -18.64
C LEU A 297 -16.07 11.03 -17.94
N LEU A 298 -17.30 10.72 -17.50
CA LEU A 298 -17.70 9.35 -17.22
C LEU A 298 -18.13 8.69 -18.53
N TYR A 299 -17.36 7.70 -18.99
CA TYR A 299 -17.64 6.95 -20.21
C TYR A 299 -17.71 5.45 -19.92
N GLY A 300 -18.57 4.76 -20.67
CA GLY A 300 -18.64 3.31 -20.69
C GLY A 300 -18.30 2.78 -22.09
N ARG A 301 -17.43 1.76 -22.15
CA ARG A 301 -17.14 1.04 -23.40
C ARG A 301 -18.22 0.00 -23.63
N TYR A 302 -18.97 0.13 -24.72
CA TYR A 302 -20.15 -0.66 -25.02
C TYR A 302 -19.87 -1.66 -26.15
N PHE A 303 -20.19 -2.93 -25.99
CA PHE A 303 -20.00 -3.93 -27.04
C PHE A 303 -20.98 -5.09 -26.84
N ALA A 304 -21.58 -5.60 -27.92
CA ALA A 304 -22.55 -6.70 -27.87
C ALA A 304 -23.67 -6.47 -26.82
N ASP A 305 -24.30 -5.30 -26.90
CA ASP A 305 -25.42 -4.85 -26.06
C ASP A 305 -25.15 -4.74 -24.54
N LYS A 306 -23.88 -4.68 -24.15
CA LYS A 306 -23.47 -4.56 -22.75
C LYS A 306 -22.24 -3.67 -22.59
N TYR A 307 -22.02 -3.18 -21.38
CA TYR A 307 -20.76 -2.54 -21.02
C TYR A 307 -19.67 -3.58 -20.75
N TRP A 308 -18.46 -3.25 -21.20
CA TRP A 308 -17.24 -4.07 -21.02
C TRP A 308 -16.12 -3.32 -20.31
N GLY A 309 -16.24 -2.00 -20.20
CA GLY A 309 -15.33 -1.17 -19.44
C GLY A 309 -15.98 0.16 -19.06
N TYR A 310 -15.41 0.84 -18.08
CA TYR A 310 -15.75 2.22 -17.77
C TYR A 310 -14.49 3.00 -17.43
N VAL A 311 -14.58 4.32 -17.57
CA VAL A 311 -13.57 5.28 -17.14
C VAL A 311 -14.26 6.50 -16.54
N ARG A 312 -13.68 6.99 -15.45
CA ARG A 312 -14.04 8.20 -14.70
C ARG A 312 -12.82 9.10 -14.69
N ALA A 313 -12.94 10.27 -15.28
CA ALA A 313 -11.81 11.17 -15.45
C ALA A 313 -12.15 12.62 -15.11
N ALA A 314 -11.11 13.44 -15.04
CA ALA A 314 -11.23 14.89 -14.93
C ALA A 314 -10.12 15.54 -15.75
N VAL A 315 -10.36 16.77 -16.20
CA VAL A 315 -9.29 17.63 -16.73
C VAL A 315 -8.91 18.62 -15.65
N LYS A 316 -7.62 18.71 -15.37
CA LYS A 316 -7.06 19.72 -14.48
C LYS A 316 -5.70 20.14 -15.04
N ASP A 317 -5.45 21.44 -15.04
CA ASP A 317 -4.26 22.03 -15.65
C ASP A 317 -4.12 21.58 -17.12
N ASP A 318 -2.97 21.02 -17.50
CA ASP A 318 -2.70 20.48 -18.84
C ASP A 318 -2.85 18.95 -18.92
N ALA A 319 -3.53 18.31 -17.96
CA ALA A 319 -3.60 16.86 -17.84
C ALA A 319 -5.04 16.30 -17.80
N LEU A 320 -5.23 15.17 -18.48
CA LEU A 320 -6.39 14.29 -18.29
C LEU A 320 -6.07 13.29 -17.17
N HIS A 321 -6.76 13.40 -16.04
CA HIS A 321 -6.60 12.52 -14.89
C HIS A 321 -7.56 11.35 -14.95
N LEU A 322 -7.02 10.12 -15.00
CA LEU A 322 -7.79 8.88 -14.88
C LEU A 322 -7.98 8.55 -13.39
N ILE A 323 -9.17 8.85 -12.86
CA ILE A 323 -9.48 8.72 -11.43
C ILE A 323 -9.85 7.27 -11.10
N ASP A 324 -10.74 6.68 -11.89
CA ASP A 324 -11.17 5.29 -11.75
C ASP A 324 -11.51 4.69 -13.12
N PHE A 325 -11.20 3.42 -13.30
CA PHE A 325 -11.57 2.65 -14.47
C PHE A 325 -11.57 1.17 -14.12
N ALA A 326 -12.33 0.41 -14.89
CA ALA A 326 -12.30 -1.05 -14.80
C ALA A 326 -12.81 -1.67 -16.09
N PHE A 327 -12.43 -2.93 -16.28
CA PHE A 327 -12.84 -3.75 -17.41
C PHE A 327 -13.41 -5.07 -16.91
N ARG A 328 -14.37 -5.62 -17.66
CA ARG A 328 -15.04 -6.89 -17.35
C ARG A 328 -14.05 -8.07 -17.33
N GLU A 329 -13.03 -8.01 -18.17
CA GLU A 329 -11.95 -9.00 -18.25
C GLU A 329 -10.61 -8.35 -17.94
N SER A 330 -9.71 -9.08 -17.27
CA SER A 330 -8.37 -8.58 -16.91
C SER A 330 -7.32 -8.86 -18.00
N GLN A 331 -7.74 -9.04 -19.25
CA GLN A 331 -6.86 -9.33 -20.39
C GLN A 331 -5.95 -8.12 -20.66
N ALA A 332 -4.70 -8.37 -21.09
CA ALA A 332 -3.71 -7.33 -21.39
C ALA A 332 -4.24 -6.32 -22.42
N ASP A 333 -5.08 -6.77 -23.36
CA ASP A 333 -5.64 -5.95 -24.42
C ASP A 333 -6.69 -4.94 -23.92
N THR A 334 -7.24 -5.08 -22.72
CA THR A 334 -8.29 -4.14 -22.27
C THR A 334 -7.77 -2.74 -21.94
N LEU A 335 -6.53 -2.63 -21.45
CA LEU A 335 -5.92 -1.34 -21.16
C LEU A 335 -5.54 -0.57 -22.43
N ILE A 336 -5.42 -1.24 -23.57
CA ILE A 336 -5.20 -0.52 -24.84
C ILE A 336 -6.40 0.38 -25.15
N TYR A 337 -7.61 -0.10 -24.84
CA TYR A 337 -8.85 0.63 -25.10
C TYR A 337 -8.95 1.86 -24.21
N LEU A 338 -8.51 1.75 -22.95
CA LEU A 338 -8.38 2.90 -22.05
C LEU A 338 -7.40 3.92 -22.60
N LEU A 339 -6.19 3.49 -22.99
CA LEU A 339 -5.14 4.38 -23.49
C LEU A 339 -5.58 5.12 -24.76
N ARG A 340 -6.24 4.44 -25.70
CA ARG A 340 -6.83 5.03 -26.91
C ARG A 340 -7.80 6.15 -26.57
N TRP A 341 -8.81 5.83 -25.77
CA TRP A 341 -9.82 6.79 -25.33
C TRP A 341 -9.19 7.98 -24.60
N SER A 342 -8.20 7.71 -23.75
CA SER A 342 -7.50 8.74 -22.96
C SER A 342 -6.72 9.68 -23.87
N ALA A 343 -6.02 9.18 -24.90
CA ALA A 343 -5.26 10.00 -25.83
C ALA A 343 -6.14 10.83 -26.76
N GLU A 344 -7.28 10.30 -27.22
CA GLU A 344 -8.26 11.06 -27.99
C GLU A 344 -8.91 12.14 -27.13
N THR A 345 -9.44 11.77 -25.97
CA THR A 345 -10.06 12.71 -25.02
C THR A 345 -9.07 13.80 -24.60
N ALA A 346 -7.82 13.44 -24.29
CA ALA A 346 -6.80 14.42 -23.92
C ALA A 346 -6.54 15.42 -25.06
N ARG A 347 -6.44 14.98 -26.33
CA ARG A 347 -6.28 15.87 -27.49
C ARG A 347 -7.48 16.79 -27.68
N GLU A 348 -8.70 16.26 -27.62
CA GLU A 348 -9.93 17.04 -27.74
C GLU A 348 -10.06 18.11 -26.65
N ARG A 349 -9.54 17.82 -25.45
CA ARG A 349 -9.54 18.72 -24.30
C ARG A 349 -8.30 19.61 -24.21
N GLY A 350 -7.37 19.52 -25.16
CA GLY A 350 -6.14 20.33 -25.19
C GLY A 350 -5.11 19.96 -24.11
N CYS A 351 -5.20 18.77 -23.53
CA CYS A 351 -4.25 18.28 -22.55
C CYS A 351 -2.96 17.78 -23.22
N ALA A 352 -1.81 18.07 -22.60
CA ALA A 352 -0.50 17.57 -23.02
C ALA A 352 -0.17 16.22 -22.38
N ARG A 353 -0.84 15.87 -21.26
CA ARG A 353 -0.53 14.71 -20.43
C ARG A 353 -1.79 13.91 -20.08
N ILE A 354 -1.61 12.60 -19.88
CA ILE A 354 -2.59 11.72 -19.24
C ILE A 354 -1.95 11.22 -17.95
N GLU A 355 -2.67 11.29 -16.84
CA GLU A 355 -2.11 10.96 -15.54
C GLU A 355 -3.00 9.99 -14.76
N THR A 356 -2.36 9.08 -14.01
CA THR A 356 -3.05 8.05 -13.23
C THR A 356 -2.24 7.61 -12.03
N ARG A 357 -2.94 7.23 -10.96
CA ARG A 357 -2.37 6.57 -9.77
C ARG A 357 -2.67 5.06 -9.72
N ARG A 358 -3.32 4.54 -10.76
CA ARG A 358 -3.87 3.19 -10.83
C ARG A 358 -3.28 2.42 -11.98
N ASP A 359 -3.09 1.11 -11.76
CA ASP A 359 -2.52 0.17 -12.75
C ASP A 359 -1.27 0.72 -13.44
N MET A 360 -0.47 1.52 -12.72
CA MET A 360 0.61 2.33 -13.27
C MET A 360 1.66 1.44 -13.95
N ARG A 361 2.06 0.34 -13.31
CA ARG A 361 3.04 -0.59 -13.91
C ARG A 361 2.52 -1.27 -15.17
N ARG A 362 1.21 -1.57 -15.23
CA ARG A 362 0.59 -2.18 -16.41
C ARG A 362 0.46 -1.18 -17.55
N LEU A 363 0.03 0.05 -17.25
CA LEU A 363 -0.10 1.13 -18.21
C LEU A 363 1.26 1.55 -18.77
N GLU A 364 2.29 1.68 -17.92
CA GLU A 364 3.66 1.96 -18.38
C GLU A 364 4.14 0.89 -19.37
N ARG A 365 3.95 -0.40 -19.05
CA ARG A 365 4.31 -1.49 -19.96
C ARG A 365 3.57 -1.36 -21.28
N MET A 366 2.27 -1.04 -21.27
CA MET A 366 1.50 -0.85 -22.50
C MET A 366 2.00 0.35 -23.30
N CYS A 367 2.22 1.50 -22.66
CA CYS A 367 2.80 2.68 -23.31
C CYS A 367 4.14 2.36 -23.98
N ARG A 368 5.01 1.57 -23.33
CA ARG A 368 6.29 1.13 -23.90
C ARG A 368 6.09 0.31 -25.19
N HIS A 369 5.11 -0.59 -25.24
CA HIS A 369 4.79 -1.36 -26.45
C HIS A 369 4.26 -0.47 -27.58
N LEU A 370 3.60 0.64 -27.25
CA LEU A 370 3.06 1.61 -28.20
C LEU A 370 4.07 2.70 -28.61
N GLY A 371 5.28 2.71 -28.02
CA GLY A 371 6.25 3.78 -28.21
C GLY A 371 5.86 5.11 -27.55
N TRP A 372 4.91 5.10 -26.61
CA TRP A 372 4.48 6.29 -25.87
C TRP A 372 5.45 6.61 -24.73
N ARG A 373 5.67 7.90 -24.49
CA ARG A 373 6.57 8.37 -23.43
C ARG A 373 5.83 8.42 -22.09
N THR A 374 6.50 7.95 -21.05
CA THR A 374 5.97 7.95 -19.68
C THR A 374 7.00 8.42 -18.68
N GLU A 375 6.53 9.03 -17.61
CA GLU A 375 7.31 9.49 -16.47
C GLU A 375 6.61 9.09 -15.17
N TRP A 376 7.39 8.70 -14.16
CA TRP A 376 6.88 8.46 -12.82
C TRP A 376 7.14 9.67 -11.95
N ILE A 377 6.08 10.26 -11.42
CA ILE A 377 6.11 11.43 -10.56
C ILE A 377 5.89 10.96 -9.13
N LEU A 378 6.85 11.25 -8.25
CA LEU A 378 6.72 11.06 -6.82
C LEU A 378 6.09 12.31 -6.20
N GLU A 379 5.15 12.08 -5.28
CA GLU A 379 4.61 13.09 -4.39
C GLU A 379 4.80 12.66 -2.94
N THR A 380 5.18 13.63 -2.11
CA THR A 380 5.36 13.43 -0.68
C THR A 380 4.45 14.38 0.09
N SER A 381 3.74 13.86 1.08
CA SER A 381 2.95 14.66 2.02
C SER A 381 3.43 14.42 3.44
N ASN A 382 3.33 15.43 4.31
CA ASN A 382 3.60 15.30 5.75
C ASN A 382 2.35 14.92 6.53
#